data_AF-A0A447XWA9-F1
#
_entry.id   AF-A0A447XWA9-F1
#
_cell.length_a   1.000
_cell.length_b   1.000
_cell.length_c   1.000
_cell.angle_alpha   90.00
_cell.angle_beta   90.00
_cell.angle_gamma   90.00
#
_symmetry.space_group_name_H-M   'P 1'
#
loop_
_entity.id
_entity.type
_entity.pdbx_description
1 polymer ?
#
loop_
_entity_poly.entity_id
_entity_poly.type
_entity_poly.pdbx_seq_one_letter_code
_entity_poly.pdbx_strand_id
1 'polypeptide(L)' 'MQLPGSSFVHPDSPLRDALTAAAARQVTRMTGNGNEWMPIGKMIDEKVVVNGIVALLATGGSTNHTMHLVAMARAGRYSD' A
#
# COMPACT_ATOMS: atom_id res chain seq x y z
N MET A 1 -0.25 -1.21 2.07
CA MET A 1 -1.20 -0.85 0.98
C MET A 1 -1.82 -2.06 0.29
N GLN A 2 -1.13 -3.19 0.16
CA GLN A 2 -1.66 -4.39 -0.48
C GLN A 2 -1.08 -5.67 0.13
N LEU A 3 -1.64 -6.82 -0.20
CA LEU A 3 -1.04 -8.11 0.12
C LEU A 3 0.19 -8.37 -0.79
N PRO A 4 1.23 -9.06 -0.29
CA PRO A 4 2.41 -9.37 -1.10
C PRO A 4 2.03 -10.14 -2.38
N GLY A 5 2.56 -9.69 -3.53
CA GLY A 5 2.36 -10.34 -4.83
C GLY A 5 0.97 -10.15 -5.47
N SER A 6 0.01 -9.49 -4.80
CA SER A 6 -1.38 -9.42 -5.29
C SER A 6 -1.53 -8.71 -6.65
N SER A 7 -0.64 -7.75 -6.95
CA SER A 7 -0.66 -6.99 -8.20
C SER A 7 -0.36 -7.84 -9.44
N PHE A 8 0.25 -9.02 -9.29
CA PHE A 8 0.66 -9.88 -10.41
C PHE A 8 -0.36 -10.97 -10.77
N VAL A 9 -1.40 -11.13 -9.96
CA VAL A 9 -2.44 -12.15 -10.23
C VAL A 9 -3.40 -11.61 -11.30
N HIS A 10 -3.74 -12.46 -12.28
CA HIS A 10 -4.69 -12.12 -13.34
C HIS A 10 -6.08 -11.77 -12.76
N PRO A 11 -6.79 -10.76 -13.30
CA PRO A 11 -8.08 -10.32 -12.75
C PRO A 11 -9.12 -11.43 -12.61
N ASP A 12 -9.29 -12.27 -13.64
CA ASP A 12 -10.33 -13.32 -13.66
C ASP A 12 -9.91 -14.65 -13.01
N SER A 13 -8.76 -14.67 -12.30
CA SER A 13 -8.29 -15.88 -11.62
C SER A 13 -9.07 -16.11 -10.33
N PRO A 14 -9.43 -17.36 -9.97
CA PRO A 14 -9.98 -17.67 -8.65
C PRO A 14 -9.08 -17.22 -7.48
N LEU A 15 -7.77 -17.11 -7.71
CA LEU A 15 -6.83 -16.59 -6.72
C LEU A 15 -7.05 -15.11 -6.42
N ARG A 16 -7.54 -14.31 -7.39
CA ARG A 16 -7.89 -12.90 -7.17
C ARG A 16 -8.97 -12.78 -6.10
N ASP A 17 -10.03 -13.57 -6.18
CA ASP A 17 -11.13 -13.54 -5.22
C ASP A 17 -10.67 -13.94 -3.81
N ALA A 18 -9.83 -14.97 -3.73
CA ALA A 18 -9.22 -15.39 -2.47
C ALA A 18 -8.36 -14.28 -1.84
N LEU A 19 -7.56 -13.57 -2.66
CA LEU A 19 -6.75 -12.44 -2.21
C LEU A 19 -7.61 -11.24 -1.79
N THR A 20 -8.72 -10.96 -2.49
CA THR A 20 -9.68 -9.92 -2.10
C THR A 20 -10.30 -10.24 -0.74
N ALA A 21 -10.73 -11.48 -0.53
CA ALA A 21 -11.26 -11.92 0.76
C ALA A 21 -10.20 -11.87 1.87
N ALA A 22 -8.94 -12.20 1.56
CA ALA A 22 -7.83 -12.09 2.50
C ALA A 22 -7.52 -10.62 2.86
N ALA A 23 -7.58 -9.70 1.89
CA ALA A 23 -7.39 -8.27 2.13
C ALA A 23 -8.49 -7.71 3.04
N ALA A 24 -9.75 -8.13 2.83
CA ALA A 24 -10.88 -7.77 3.69
C ALA A 24 -10.68 -8.24 5.14
N ARG A 25 -10.19 -9.47 5.35
CA ARG A 25 -9.84 -9.96 6.70
C ARG A 25 -8.64 -9.24 7.29
N GLN A 26 -7.68 -8.84 6.46
CA GLN A 26 -6.48 -8.14 6.94
C GLN A 26 -6.83 -6.74 7.44
N VAL A 27 -7.66 -5.99 6.71
CA VAL A 27 -8.04 -4.63 7.16
C VAL A 27 -8.84 -4.65 8.46
N THR A 28 -9.69 -5.66 8.70
CA THR A 28 -10.44 -5.76 9.97
C THR A 28 -9.52 -6.00 11.17
N ARG A 29 -8.47 -6.82 11.01
CA ARG A 29 -7.43 -7.03 12.04
C ARG A 29 -6.67 -5.75 12.39
N MET A 30 -6.54 -4.84 11.43
CA MET A 30 -5.78 -3.59 11.57
C MET A 30 -6.57 -2.44 12.20
N THR A 31 -7.88 -2.63 12.45
CA THR A 31 -8.74 -1.65 13.11
C THR A 31 -8.48 -1.55 14.61
N GLY A 32 -9.01 -0.51 15.26
CA GLY A 32 -8.84 -0.30 16.71
C GLY A 32 -9.53 -1.34 17.58
N ASN A 33 -10.44 -2.13 16.99
CA ASN A 33 -11.08 -3.28 17.62
C ASN A 33 -10.32 -4.60 17.37
N GLY A 34 -9.26 -4.55 16.56
CA GLY A 34 -8.40 -5.68 16.25
C GLY A 34 -7.13 -5.70 17.09
N ASN A 35 -6.32 -6.74 16.91
CA ASN A 35 -5.09 -6.95 17.68
C ASN A 35 -3.84 -6.29 17.04
N GLU A 36 -3.97 -5.72 15.83
CA GLU A 36 -2.85 -5.19 15.04
C GLU A 36 -3.12 -3.76 14.59
N TRP A 37 -3.47 -2.87 15.51
CA TRP A 37 -3.81 -1.48 15.19
C TRP A 37 -2.74 -0.81 14.30
N MET A 38 -3.12 -0.53 13.06
CA MET A 38 -2.24 0.02 12.05
C MET A 38 -3.04 0.93 11.12
N PRO A 39 -3.31 2.18 11.53
CA PRO A 39 -4.00 3.15 10.68
C PRO A 39 -3.09 3.54 9.51
N ILE A 40 -3.69 3.91 8.37
CA ILE A 40 -2.94 4.21 7.14
C ILE A 40 -1.88 5.31 7.33
N GLY A 41 -2.16 6.30 8.19
CA GLY A 41 -1.21 7.37 8.53
C GLY A 41 0.07 6.87 9.21
N LYS A 42 -0.01 5.79 9.99
CA LYS A 42 1.17 5.14 10.60
C LYS A 42 1.87 4.16 9.64
N MET A 43 1.21 3.74 8.58
CA MET A 43 1.79 2.87 7.56
C MET A 43 2.64 3.66 6.54
N ILE A 44 2.35 4.94 6.34
CA ILE A 44 3.06 5.80 5.38
C ILE A 44 4.00 6.72 6.14
N ASP A 45 5.26 6.31 6.25
CA ASP A 45 6.35 7.12 6.79
C ASP A 45 7.34 7.54 5.68
N GLU A 46 8.35 8.32 6.05
CA GLU A 46 9.39 8.77 5.12
C GLU A 46 10.16 7.60 4.48
N LYS A 47 10.33 6.49 5.20
CA LYS A 47 11.05 5.30 4.70
C LYS A 47 10.25 4.59 3.62
N VAL A 48 8.93 4.47 3.79
CA VAL A 48 8.01 3.89 2.80
C VAL A 48 7.96 4.76 1.54
N VAL A 49 7.97 6.09 1.69
CA VAL A 49 8.07 7.01 0.54
C VAL A 49 9.38 6.81 -0.22
N VAL A 50 10.52 6.75 0.49
CA VAL A 50 11.83 6.49 -0.12
C VAL A 50 11.86 5.13 -0.83
N ASN A 51 11.31 4.08 -0.22
CA ASN A 51 11.19 2.76 -0.85
C ASN A 51 10.37 2.82 -2.14
N GLY A 52 9.30 3.61 -2.19
CA GLY A 52 8.52 3.85 -3.39
C GLY A 52 9.32 4.54 -4.50
N ILE A 53 10.15 5.53 -4.16
CA ILE A 53 11.04 6.21 -5.12
C ILE A 53 12.09 5.24 -5.65
N VAL A 54 12.73 4.45 -4.79
CA VAL A 54 13.73 3.45 -5.21
C VAL A 54 13.10 2.42 -6.15
N ALA A 55 11.91 1.91 -5.82
CA ALA A 55 11.19 0.97 -6.69
C ALA A 55 10.80 1.60 -8.05
N LEU A 56 10.36 2.87 -8.05
CA LEU A 56 10.05 3.60 -9.28
C LEU A 56 11.29 3.71 -10.20
N LEU A 57 12.43 4.10 -9.63
CA LEU A 57 13.68 4.25 -10.38
C LEU A 57 14.23 2.92 -10.87
N ALA A 58 14.19 1.87 -10.04
CA ALA A 58 14.69 0.55 -10.39
C ALA A 58 13.88 -0.12 -11.51
N THR A 59 12.60 0.21 -11.63
CA THR A 59 11.69 -0.35 -12.66
C THR A 59 11.55 0.52 -13.90
N GLY A 60 12.11 1.74 -13.89
CA GLY A 60 11.92 2.72 -14.97
C GLY A 60 10.46 3.16 -15.13
N GLY A 61 9.72 3.27 -14.03
CA GLY A 61 8.29 3.58 -14.08
C GLY A 61 7.99 5.02 -14.53
N SER A 62 6.71 5.27 -14.84
CA SER A 62 6.26 6.55 -15.41
C SER A 62 6.59 7.75 -14.52
N THR A 63 7.03 8.86 -15.14
CA THR A 63 7.28 10.14 -14.48
C THR A 63 6.06 10.69 -13.73
N ASN A 64 4.83 10.31 -14.11
CA ASN A 64 3.61 10.66 -13.36
C ASN A 64 3.66 10.18 -11.90
N HIS A 65 4.35 9.08 -11.62
CA HIS A 65 4.50 8.58 -10.25
C HIS A 65 5.28 9.55 -9.35
N THR A 66 6.13 10.41 -9.90
CA THR A 66 6.83 11.43 -9.10
C THR A 66 5.83 12.43 -8.51
N MET A 67 4.88 12.92 -9.30
CA MET A 67 3.79 13.80 -8.83
C MET A 67 2.92 13.09 -7.80
N HIS A 68 2.51 11.85 -8.08
CA HIS A 68 1.66 11.08 -7.17
C HIS A 68 2.36 10.76 -5.83
N LEU A 69 3.63 10.34 -5.85
CA LEU A 69 4.38 10.02 -4.63
C LEU A 69 4.56 11.26 -3.74
N VAL A 70 4.84 12.43 -4.32
CA VAL A 70 4.93 13.69 -3.56
C VAL A 70 3.58 14.07 -2.96
N ALA A 71 2.49 13.96 -3.73
CA ALA A 71 1.14 14.24 -3.23
C ALA A 71 0.74 13.31 -2.08
N MET A 72 1.00 12.00 -2.22
CA MET A 72 0.75 11.01 -1.16
C MET A 72 1.59 11.28 0.09
N ALA A 73 2.88 11.58 -0.07
CA ALA A 73 3.75 11.90 1.04
C ALA A 73 3.25 13.15 1.79
N ARG A 74 2.81 14.19 1.07
CA ARG A 74 2.24 15.41 1.68
C ARG A 74 0.97 15.12 2.47
N ALA A 75 0.10 14.26 1.96
CA ALA A 75 -1.14 13.87 2.63
C ALA A 75 -0.89 13.01 3.89
N GLY A 76 0.15 12.16 3.88
CA GLY A 76 0.53 11.31 5.01
C GLY A 76 1.10 12.06 6.23
N ARG A 77 1.54 13.32 6.06
CA ARG A 77 2.19 14.13 7.12
C ARG A 77 1.30 14.54 8.29
N TYR A 78 0.01 14.20 8.30
CA TYR A 78 -0.92 14.56 9.39
C TYR A 78 -1.03 13.47 10.47
N SER A 79 -0.01 12.62 10.64
CA SER A 79 -0.11 11.39 11.45
C SER A 79 0.72 11.40 12.74
N ASP A 80 1.30 12.54 13.13
CA ASP A 80 1.99 12.75 14.41
C ASP A 80 1.08 13.46 15.43
#